data_AF-A0A6P0NAD1-F1
#
_entry.id   AF-A0A6P0NAD1-F1
#
_cell.length_a   1.000
_cell.length_b   1.000
_cell.length_c   1.000
_cell.angle_alpha   90.00
_cell.angle_beta   90.00
_cell.angle_gamma   90.00
#
_symmetry.space_group_name_H-M   'P 1'
#
loop_
_entity.id
_entity.type
_entity.pdbx_description
1 polymer ?
#
loop_
_entity_poly.entity_id
_entity_poly.type
_entity_poly.pdbx_seq_one_letter_code
_entity_poly.pdbx_strand_id
1 'polypeptide(L)'
;QGMPVHYQQMGVVPAGYNQPVQQAMPVQQGMPVHYQQMGVVPAAQTAPVQHATPVQQGMPVHYQQMGAVPAIAANTVAPTRVTPSGVVPSMGCGCDSGSKALVYAIGTIGYDFATEARQDSFKQLMPLVDSQNVNIAVSTANENTATAVPANPFDVRQMTNYLLGTPDLQTGTDNLQLDNNYEVQRIEGTDNLSEAQSLIWTLNLELTPIYAIEPKGPSAQLVYKQLSKFLEGQALPQIEENSYNLGYIDKVSVPGILTGKTVQLFSGQVVPVLELYNLRGLYGWQIEVLIEDVIQAVLASGIDSLSEDEVREATGYALRAFLQRIYYDLRNLGQTSQERAFNYAATNAFQFADALVTVLQTSSSSTAGSMQLDTIGVERSPFCRVDSDCWDVKLKFFDPENDRRAKKILRYTIDVSDIMPVTMGQPRIWDAL
;
A
#
# COMPACT_ATOMS: atom_id res chain seq x y z
N GLN A 1 -52.06 -50.40 10.99
CA GLN A 1 -52.89 -50.20 12.20
C GLN A 1 -53.14 -48.71 12.35
N GLY A 2 -54.27 -48.28 12.94
CA GLY A 2 -54.47 -46.90 13.42
C GLY A 2 -54.65 -45.77 12.38
N MET A 3 -55.88 -45.27 12.26
CA MET A 3 -56.23 -43.86 11.92
C MET A 3 -56.80 -43.21 13.21
N PRO A 4 -57.40 -41.99 13.20
CA PRO A 4 -57.08 -40.70 12.55
C PRO A 4 -56.47 -39.77 13.65
N VAL A 5 -56.71 -38.46 13.91
CA VAL A 5 -57.42 -37.25 13.39
C VAL A 5 -56.50 -36.03 13.78
N HIS A 6 -56.49 -34.81 13.22
CA HIS A 6 -57.43 -33.90 12.52
C HIS A 6 -58.10 -32.82 13.41
N TYR A 7 -58.01 -31.54 12.99
CA TYR A 7 -58.52 -30.30 13.63
C TYR A 7 -57.72 -29.82 14.87
N GLN A 8 -57.75 -28.54 15.28
CA GLN A 8 -58.68 -27.44 14.95
C GLN A 8 -58.01 -26.03 14.89
N GLN A 9 -58.77 -25.04 14.42
CA GLN A 9 -58.42 -23.63 14.16
C GLN A 9 -59.26 -22.69 15.06
N MET A 10 -58.78 -21.46 15.38
CA MET A 10 -59.53 -20.18 15.66
C MET A 10 -59.00 -19.32 16.85
N GLY A 11 -59.21 -17.99 16.77
CA GLY A 11 -58.92 -16.97 17.81
C GLY A 11 -57.56 -16.27 17.66
N VAL A 12 -57.35 -14.94 17.59
CA VAL A 12 -58.19 -13.70 17.68
C VAL A 12 -58.97 -13.50 18.99
N VAL A 13 -59.03 -12.32 19.66
CA VAL A 13 -58.71 -10.89 19.33
C VAL A 13 -58.00 -10.18 20.56
N PRO A 14 -57.82 -8.82 20.70
CA PRO A 14 -56.73 -8.23 21.52
C PRO A 14 -57.14 -7.36 22.73
N ALA A 15 -56.13 -6.94 23.52
CA ALA A 15 -56.05 -5.68 24.32
C ALA A 15 -54.59 -5.52 24.85
N GLY A 16 -54.06 -4.35 25.22
CA GLY A 16 -54.56 -2.98 25.10
C GLY A 16 -53.91 -2.01 26.13
N TYR A 17 -53.87 -0.72 25.79
CA TYR A 17 -53.60 0.46 26.66
C TYR A 17 -52.19 0.81 27.17
N ASN A 18 -51.80 2.05 26.80
CA ASN A 18 -51.17 3.12 27.60
C ASN A 18 -49.70 3.06 28.05
N GLN A 19 -48.91 3.92 27.41
CA GLN A 19 -47.91 4.76 28.08
C GLN A 19 -48.56 5.67 29.14
N PRO A 20 -47.82 6.06 30.19
CA PRO A 20 -47.96 7.34 30.85
C PRO A 20 -46.79 8.29 30.49
N VAL A 21 -47.11 9.49 30.01
CA VAL A 21 -46.15 10.60 29.90
C VAL A 21 -46.05 11.29 31.26
N GLN A 22 -44.84 11.62 31.72
CA GLN A 22 -44.63 12.60 32.80
C GLN A 22 -43.58 13.65 32.40
N GLN A 23 -43.71 14.83 32.98
CA GLN A 23 -43.01 16.05 32.58
C GLN A 23 -41.77 16.31 33.45
N ALA A 24 -40.86 17.16 32.97
CA ALA A 24 -39.68 17.62 33.71
C ALA A 24 -40.05 18.52 34.91
N MET A 25 -39.13 18.75 35.84
CA MET A 25 -38.33 20.00 35.98
C MET A 25 -37.08 19.70 36.88
N PRO A 26 -36.39 20.60 37.63
CA PRO A 26 -34.93 20.69 37.51
C PRO A 26 -34.14 20.48 38.84
N VAL A 27 -32.80 20.42 38.75
CA VAL A 27 -31.90 20.51 39.92
C VAL A 27 -30.73 21.45 39.60
N GLN A 28 -30.32 22.26 40.59
CA GLN A 28 -29.24 23.25 40.47
C GLN A 28 -27.90 22.73 41.02
N GLN A 29 -26.82 23.19 40.37
CA GLN A 29 -25.51 23.59 40.92
C GLN A 29 -24.98 22.90 42.20
N GLY A 30 -23.84 22.19 42.04
CA GLY A 30 -22.82 22.01 43.07
C GLY A 30 -21.43 22.23 42.44
N MET A 31 -20.52 22.90 43.15
CA MET A 31 -19.14 23.21 42.71
C MET A 31 -18.11 22.49 43.62
N PRO A 32 -16.80 22.64 43.38
CA PRO A 32 -16.05 22.30 42.17
C PRO A 32 -14.88 21.34 42.50
N VAL A 33 -14.26 20.68 41.50
CA VAL A 33 -12.97 20.00 41.73
C VAL A 33 -11.96 20.22 40.61
N HIS A 34 -10.77 20.61 41.06
CA HIS A 34 -9.53 20.86 40.34
C HIS A 34 -9.18 19.88 39.20
N TYR A 35 -8.76 20.41 38.06
CA TYR A 35 -7.71 19.81 37.23
C TYR A 35 -6.48 20.72 37.29
N GLN A 36 -5.32 20.17 37.67
CA GLN A 36 -4.05 20.92 37.65
C GLN A 36 -3.44 20.86 36.24
N GLN A 37 -3.15 22.03 35.69
CA GLN A 37 -2.50 22.18 34.39
C GLN A 37 -1.00 22.46 34.59
N MET A 38 -0.16 21.56 34.09
CA MET A 38 1.31 21.65 34.07
C MET A 38 1.79 21.08 32.72
N GLY A 39 2.64 21.72 31.94
CA GLY A 39 3.12 23.11 32.01
C GLY A 39 4.03 23.39 30.81
N VAL A 40 3.74 24.44 30.03
CA VAL A 40 4.51 24.78 28.81
C VAL A 40 5.48 25.93 29.11
N VAL A 41 6.73 25.80 28.64
CA VAL A 41 7.80 26.79 28.88
C VAL A 41 7.57 28.04 27.99
N PRO A 42 7.61 29.27 28.54
CA PRO A 42 7.26 30.46 27.78
C PRO A 42 8.42 31.03 26.94
N ALA A 43 8.10 31.42 25.70
CA ALA A 43 8.94 32.32 24.89
C ALA A 43 8.54 33.79 25.10
N ALA A 44 9.48 34.72 24.93
CA ALA A 44 9.29 36.12 25.27
C ALA A 44 8.60 36.97 24.17
N GLN A 45 7.96 38.03 24.63
CA GLN A 45 7.25 39.10 23.89
C GLN A 45 8.16 39.76 22.82
N THR A 46 7.65 40.34 21.72
CA THR A 46 6.78 41.55 21.70
C THR A 46 5.91 41.66 20.43
N ALA A 47 4.99 42.64 20.40
CA ALA A 47 3.95 42.82 19.38
C ALA A 47 3.88 44.27 18.81
N PRO A 48 2.77 44.80 18.24
CA PRO A 48 2.58 44.82 16.79
C PRO A 48 2.35 46.23 16.19
N VAL A 49 2.35 46.37 14.85
CA VAL A 49 1.97 47.60 14.12
C VAL A 49 1.00 47.28 12.97
N GLN A 50 0.20 48.28 12.56
CA GLN A 50 -1.06 48.13 11.80
C GLN A 50 -0.96 48.50 10.30
N HIS A 51 -2.06 48.31 9.56
CA HIS A 51 -2.21 48.67 8.15
C HIS A 51 -2.29 50.20 7.91
N ALA A 52 -1.83 50.65 6.74
CA ALA A 52 -2.26 51.91 6.10
C ALA A 52 -2.06 51.85 4.56
N THR A 53 -2.81 52.65 3.80
CA THR A 53 -2.72 52.76 2.32
C THR A 53 -2.61 54.26 1.90
N PRO A 54 -2.82 54.73 0.64
CA PRO A 54 -1.74 55.36 -0.14
C PRO A 54 -1.94 56.83 -0.57
N VAL A 55 -0.86 57.57 -0.88
CA VAL A 55 -0.88 58.92 -1.52
C VAL A 55 0.30 59.10 -2.50
N GLN A 56 0.19 60.10 -3.40
CA GLN A 56 1.03 60.36 -4.59
C GLN A 56 2.15 61.42 -4.43
N GLN A 57 3.07 61.41 -5.42
CA GLN A 57 3.80 62.55 -6.05
C GLN A 57 4.80 63.42 -5.24
N GLY A 58 5.98 63.66 -5.85
CA GLY A 58 6.96 64.67 -5.43
C GLY A 58 8.27 64.63 -6.25
N MET A 59 8.54 65.70 -7.02
CA MET A 59 9.80 66.02 -7.71
C MET A 59 10.28 67.40 -7.17
N PRO A 60 11.59 67.78 -7.16
CA PRO A 60 12.43 67.75 -8.37
C PRO A 60 13.96 67.50 -8.24
N VAL A 61 14.51 67.05 -9.37
CA VAL A 61 15.83 67.31 -10.00
C VAL A 61 16.91 68.10 -9.25
N HIS A 62 18.16 67.61 -9.31
CA HIS A 62 19.35 68.45 -9.38
C HIS A 62 20.26 68.02 -10.55
N TYR A 63 20.85 68.99 -11.26
CA TYR A 63 21.66 68.74 -12.46
C TYR A 63 23.17 68.66 -12.15
N GLN A 64 23.90 67.85 -12.92
CA GLN A 64 25.22 68.23 -13.41
C GLN A 64 25.49 67.62 -14.80
N GLN A 65 26.27 68.30 -15.64
CA GLN A 65 26.29 68.09 -17.10
C GLN A 65 27.70 68.28 -17.67
N MET A 66 28.15 67.35 -18.52
CA MET A 66 28.81 67.57 -19.83
C MET A 66 29.56 66.29 -20.30
N GLY A 67 29.49 65.98 -21.60
CA GLY A 67 30.26 64.88 -22.20
C GLY A 67 29.56 64.12 -23.34
N ALA A 68 29.46 64.72 -24.53
CA ALA A 68 29.40 63.97 -25.80
C ALA A 68 30.86 63.77 -26.29
N VAL A 69 31.25 62.84 -27.18
CA VAL A 69 30.65 62.18 -28.37
C VAL A 69 31.43 60.85 -28.60
N PRO A 70 31.18 60.00 -29.63
CA PRO A 70 30.05 59.88 -30.55
C PRO A 70 29.41 58.46 -30.54
N ALA A 71 28.39 58.23 -31.37
CA ALA A 71 27.76 56.92 -31.53
C ALA A 71 28.60 55.95 -32.40
N ILE A 72 28.60 54.66 -32.03
CA ILE A 72 29.11 53.55 -32.84
C ILE A 72 27.93 52.63 -33.16
N ALA A 73 27.77 52.22 -34.42
CA ALA A 73 26.67 51.35 -34.83
C ALA A 73 26.88 49.91 -34.32
N ALA A 74 25.95 49.41 -33.51
CA ALA A 74 25.92 48.02 -33.07
C ALA A 74 25.22 47.16 -34.14
N ASN A 75 25.86 46.06 -34.56
CA ASN A 75 25.28 45.13 -35.54
C ASN A 75 24.02 44.45 -35.01
N THR A 76 22.98 44.40 -35.83
CA THR A 76 21.73 43.68 -35.53
C THR A 76 21.97 42.16 -35.56
N VAL A 77 22.36 41.57 -34.43
CA VAL A 77 22.41 40.11 -34.28
C VAL A 77 20.98 39.58 -34.29
N ALA A 78 20.60 38.86 -35.33
CA ALA A 78 19.30 38.18 -35.39
C ALA A 78 19.21 37.14 -34.26
N PRO A 79 18.09 37.05 -33.52
CA PRO A 79 17.95 36.09 -32.45
C PRO A 79 18.03 34.66 -33.00
N THR A 80 19.02 33.90 -32.53
CA THR A 80 19.22 32.50 -32.92
C THR A 80 17.94 31.71 -32.65
N ARG A 81 17.36 31.13 -33.71
CA ARG A 81 16.14 30.32 -33.60
C ARG A 81 16.45 29.10 -32.74
N VAL A 82 16.02 29.13 -31.47
CA VAL A 82 16.05 27.97 -30.59
C VAL A 82 15.10 26.92 -31.17
N THR A 83 15.67 25.94 -31.86
CA THR A 83 14.95 24.73 -32.24
C THR A 83 14.58 24.00 -30.95
N PRO A 84 13.30 23.68 -30.69
CA PRO A 84 12.95 22.79 -29.59
C PRO A 84 13.73 21.49 -29.73
N SER A 85 14.39 21.04 -28.66
CA SER A 85 14.87 19.66 -28.59
C SER A 85 13.72 18.72 -28.90
N GLY A 86 13.97 17.70 -29.71
CA GLY A 86 12.91 16.81 -30.21
C GLY A 86 12.08 16.25 -29.07
N VAL A 87 10.78 16.59 -29.05
CA VAL A 87 9.82 15.95 -28.16
C VAL A 87 9.75 14.49 -28.58
N VAL A 88 10.42 13.62 -27.84
CA VAL A 88 10.23 12.18 -27.96
C VAL A 88 8.77 11.90 -27.61
N PRO A 89 7.94 11.34 -28.50
CA PRO A 89 6.58 10.98 -28.16
C PRO A 89 6.60 10.00 -26.99
N SER A 90 5.76 10.21 -25.98
CA SER A 90 5.45 9.15 -25.02
C SER A 90 4.88 7.97 -25.82
N MET A 91 5.54 6.80 -25.74
CA MET A 91 5.18 5.66 -26.58
C MET A 91 3.81 5.12 -26.18
N GLY A 92 2.81 5.40 -27.01
CA GLY A 92 1.51 4.74 -26.97
C GLY A 92 0.70 5.01 -25.71
N CYS A 93 -0.15 6.04 -25.75
CA CYS A 93 -1.52 5.76 -25.30
C CYS A 93 -2.02 4.59 -26.15
N GLY A 94 -2.30 3.45 -25.51
CA GLY A 94 -2.88 2.26 -26.15
C GLY A 94 -4.35 2.45 -26.50
N CYS A 95 -4.69 3.59 -27.09
CA CYS A 95 -6.04 3.98 -27.50
C CYS A 95 -6.39 3.48 -28.91
N ASP A 96 -5.92 2.28 -29.27
CA ASP A 96 -6.60 1.46 -30.27
C ASP A 96 -7.96 1.04 -29.70
N SER A 97 -9.03 1.26 -30.47
CA SER A 97 -10.43 1.11 -30.03
C SER A 97 -10.89 -0.35 -29.92
N GLY A 98 -10.16 -1.15 -29.14
CA GLY A 98 -10.37 -2.58 -28.91
C GLY A 98 -9.36 -3.23 -27.96
N SER A 99 -8.20 -2.62 -27.72
CA SER A 99 -7.25 -3.10 -26.70
C SER A 99 -7.74 -2.75 -25.30
N LYS A 100 -7.79 -3.75 -24.41
CA LYS A 100 -8.04 -3.54 -22.97
C LYS A 100 -6.90 -2.72 -22.39
N ALA A 101 -7.21 -1.64 -21.68
CA ALA A 101 -6.21 -0.85 -20.97
C ALA A 101 -5.71 -1.63 -19.74
N LEU A 102 -4.63 -2.39 -19.93
CA LEU A 102 -4.02 -3.24 -18.90
C LEU A 102 -3.30 -2.39 -17.86
N VAL A 103 -3.44 -2.76 -16.58
CA VAL A 103 -2.66 -2.17 -15.49
C VAL A 103 -2.00 -3.27 -14.67
N TYR A 104 -0.77 -3.02 -14.25
CA TYR A 104 -0.07 -3.80 -13.23
C TYR A 104 0.56 -2.81 -12.24
N ALA A 105 -0.10 -2.59 -11.10
CA ALA A 105 0.26 -1.57 -10.12
C ALA A 105 0.77 -2.18 -8.81
N ILE A 106 1.55 -1.41 -8.05
CA ILE A 106 1.98 -1.75 -6.68
C ILE A 106 1.50 -0.66 -5.74
N GLY A 107 1.14 -1.02 -4.51
CA GLY A 107 0.74 -0.08 -3.48
C GLY A 107 0.36 -0.77 -2.18
N THR A 108 -0.50 -0.13 -1.38
CA THR A 108 -1.18 -0.74 -0.23
C THR A 108 -2.69 -0.81 -0.46
N ILE A 109 -3.36 -1.83 0.06
CA ILE A 109 -4.81 -1.93 0.07
C ILE A 109 -5.41 -0.98 1.10
N GLY A 110 -6.47 -0.26 0.73
CA GLY A 110 -7.37 0.42 1.65
C GLY A 110 -8.83 0.09 1.35
N TYR A 111 -9.72 0.70 2.13
CA TYR A 111 -11.16 0.70 1.88
C TYR A 111 -11.76 2.07 2.15
N ASP A 112 -12.87 2.37 1.47
CA ASP A 112 -13.62 3.62 1.58
C ASP A 112 -15.14 3.32 1.57
N PHE A 113 -15.89 4.09 2.35
CA PHE A 113 -17.34 3.87 2.54
C PHE A 113 -18.21 4.53 1.46
N ALA A 114 -17.69 5.46 0.66
CA ALA A 114 -18.39 6.37 -0.25
C ALA A 114 -19.42 7.31 0.40
N THR A 115 -20.22 6.84 1.37
CA THR A 115 -21.30 7.60 2.02
C THR A 115 -21.41 7.30 3.51
N GLU A 116 -21.93 8.28 4.25
CA GLU A 116 -22.22 8.19 5.69
C GLU A 116 -23.20 7.07 5.99
N ALA A 117 -24.21 6.86 5.13
CA ALA A 117 -25.20 5.78 5.28
C ALA A 117 -24.56 4.39 5.26
N ARG A 118 -23.53 4.17 4.42
CA ARG A 118 -22.77 2.92 4.43
C ARG A 118 -21.85 2.82 5.65
N GLN A 119 -21.16 3.91 5.99
CA GLN A 119 -20.33 3.98 7.20
C GLN A 119 -21.13 3.60 8.46
N ASP A 120 -22.34 4.17 8.63
CA ASP A 120 -23.24 3.90 9.74
C ASP A 120 -23.85 2.49 9.71
N SER A 121 -23.96 1.87 8.54
CA SER A 121 -24.34 0.46 8.42
C SER A 121 -23.25 -0.44 9.05
N PHE A 122 -21.97 -0.20 8.76
CA PHE A 122 -20.88 -0.94 9.41
C PHE A 122 -20.83 -0.68 10.93
N LYS A 123 -21.09 0.54 11.40
CA LYS A 123 -21.19 0.85 12.86
C LYS A 123 -22.29 0.05 13.58
N GLN A 124 -23.34 -0.37 12.87
CA GLN A 124 -24.46 -1.12 13.42
C GLN A 124 -24.29 -2.65 13.31
N LEU A 125 -23.52 -3.12 12.32
CA LEU A 125 -23.33 -4.55 12.03
C LEU A 125 -22.07 -5.15 12.66
N MET A 126 -21.02 -4.34 12.89
CA MET A 126 -19.80 -4.79 13.54
C MET A 126 -20.03 -5.01 15.06
N PRO A 127 -19.46 -6.09 15.65
CA PRO A 127 -19.64 -6.39 17.07
C PRO A 127 -18.92 -5.38 17.98
N LEU A 128 -19.37 -5.28 19.23
CA LEU A 128 -18.58 -4.64 20.29
C LEU A 128 -17.25 -5.38 20.46
N VAL A 129 -16.18 -4.67 20.84
CA VAL A 129 -14.86 -5.27 21.09
C VAL A 129 -14.35 -4.94 22.48
N ASP A 130 -13.36 -5.70 22.97
CA ASP A 130 -12.72 -5.39 24.25
C ASP A 130 -11.75 -4.20 24.10
N SER A 131 -11.83 -3.26 25.04
CA SER A 131 -10.94 -2.09 25.14
C SER A 131 -9.43 -2.40 25.18
N GLN A 132 -9.05 -3.59 25.64
CA GLN A 132 -7.66 -4.03 25.78
C GLN A 132 -7.20 -4.84 24.56
N ASN A 133 -8.10 -5.59 23.91
CA ASN A 133 -7.79 -6.42 22.75
C ASN A 133 -8.91 -6.39 21.70
N VAL A 134 -8.68 -5.65 20.61
CA VAL A 134 -9.64 -5.48 19.50
C VAL A 134 -9.95 -6.76 18.71
N ASN A 135 -9.23 -7.85 19.00
CA ASN A 135 -9.49 -9.17 18.42
C ASN A 135 -10.53 -9.97 19.21
N ILE A 136 -10.88 -9.54 20.43
CA ILE A 136 -11.92 -10.15 21.26
C ILE A 136 -13.24 -9.42 21.03
N ALA A 137 -14.20 -10.11 20.42
CA ALA A 137 -15.58 -9.63 20.30
C ALA A 137 -16.33 -9.81 21.63
N VAL A 138 -16.99 -8.75 22.11
CA VAL A 138 -17.81 -8.77 23.32
C VAL A 138 -19.29 -8.91 22.96
N SER A 139 -19.94 -9.90 23.56
CA SER A 139 -21.38 -10.14 23.46
C SER A 139 -22.00 -10.20 24.85
N THR A 140 -23.33 -10.26 24.94
CA THR A 140 -24.03 -10.45 26.21
C THR A 140 -23.85 -11.86 26.81
N ALA A 141 -23.10 -12.76 26.16
CA ALA A 141 -22.79 -14.10 26.66
C ALA A 141 -21.40 -14.22 27.33
N ASN A 142 -20.51 -13.23 27.14
CA ASN A 142 -19.23 -13.14 27.85
C ASN A 142 -19.30 -12.05 28.94
N GLU A 143 -18.88 -12.41 30.16
CA GLU A 143 -19.22 -11.65 31.38
C GLU A 143 -18.56 -10.26 31.48
N ASN A 144 -17.47 -10.03 30.73
CA ASN A 144 -16.67 -8.80 30.74
C ASN A 144 -17.30 -7.63 29.95
N THR A 145 -18.57 -7.33 30.22
CA THR A 145 -19.25 -6.14 29.66
C THR A 145 -18.64 -4.81 30.13
N ALA A 146 -17.82 -4.81 31.18
CA ALA A 146 -17.17 -3.61 31.74
C ALA A 146 -16.06 -3.01 30.85
N THR A 147 -15.48 -3.82 29.96
CA THR A 147 -14.43 -3.41 29.00
C THR A 147 -14.94 -3.25 27.57
N ALA A 148 -16.25 -3.43 27.34
CA ALA A 148 -16.86 -3.37 26.03
C ALA A 148 -16.86 -1.93 25.46
N VAL A 149 -16.28 -1.75 24.27
CA VAL A 149 -16.32 -0.49 23.52
C VAL A 149 -17.10 -0.64 22.21
N PRO A 150 -17.77 0.42 21.71
CA PRO A 150 -18.41 0.42 20.41
C PRO A 150 -17.44 0.08 19.28
N ALA A 151 -17.92 -0.63 18.26
CA ALA A 151 -17.17 -0.91 17.05
C ALA A 151 -16.66 0.38 16.39
N ASN A 152 -15.42 0.35 15.92
CA ASN A 152 -14.82 1.41 15.11
C ASN A 152 -14.54 0.89 13.69
N PRO A 153 -15.41 1.17 12.70
CA PRO A 153 -15.19 0.76 11.31
C PRO A 153 -13.95 1.37 10.63
N PHE A 154 -13.23 2.30 11.27
CA PHE A 154 -11.95 2.80 10.78
C PHE A 154 -10.73 2.03 11.36
N ASP A 155 -10.90 1.23 12.41
CA ASP A 155 -9.84 0.34 12.87
C ASP A 155 -9.76 -0.85 11.92
N VAL A 156 -8.69 -0.90 11.13
CA VAL A 156 -8.45 -1.93 10.12
C VAL A 156 -8.59 -3.33 10.71
N ARG A 157 -8.14 -3.55 11.95
CA ARG A 157 -8.18 -4.85 12.62
C ARG A 157 -9.61 -5.28 12.95
N GLN A 158 -10.44 -4.33 13.39
CA GLN A 158 -11.87 -4.60 13.63
C GLN A 158 -12.61 -4.89 12.31
N MET A 159 -12.27 -4.16 11.24
CA MET A 159 -12.82 -4.41 9.90
C MET A 159 -12.41 -5.78 9.35
N THR A 160 -11.13 -6.18 9.47
CA THR A 160 -10.68 -7.50 9.00
C THR A 160 -11.26 -8.63 9.84
N ASN A 161 -11.33 -8.49 11.16
CA ASN A 161 -12.00 -9.45 12.05
C ASN A 161 -13.50 -9.59 11.73
N TYR A 162 -14.19 -8.51 11.32
CA TYR A 162 -15.57 -8.59 10.87
C TYR A 162 -15.70 -9.32 9.52
N LEU A 163 -14.85 -9.00 8.54
CA LEU A 163 -14.93 -9.55 7.18
C LEU A 163 -14.42 -11.00 7.05
N LEU A 164 -13.30 -11.33 7.71
CA LEU A 164 -12.63 -12.64 7.66
C LEU A 164 -13.06 -13.59 8.79
N GLY A 165 -13.85 -13.12 9.75
CA GLY A 165 -14.32 -13.87 10.90
C GLY A 165 -13.41 -13.76 12.14
N THR A 166 -13.88 -14.26 13.27
CA THR A 166 -13.17 -14.19 14.55
C THR A 166 -11.81 -14.88 14.46
N PRO A 167 -10.70 -14.23 14.88
CA PRO A 167 -9.39 -14.86 14.92
C PRO A 167 -9.32 -15.93 16.02
N ASP A 168 -8.53 -16.98 15.79
CA ASP A 168 -8.22 -17.99 16.81
C ASP A 168 -7.05 -17.48 17.68
N LEU A 169 -7.34 -17.19 18.95
CA LEU A 169 -6.40 -16.55 19.87
C LEU A 169 -5.71 -17.58 20.78
N GLN A 170 -4.40 -17.41 20.96
CA GLN A 170 -3.61 -18.30 21.79
C GLN A 170 -4.08 -18.25 23.26
N THR A 171 -4.53 -19.40 23.78
CA THR A 171 -5.14 -19.49 25.11
C THR A 171 -4.20 -19.04 26.22
N GLY A 172 -4.57 -17.97 26.93
CA GLY A 172 -3.84 -17.45 28.09
C GLY A 172 -2.85 -16.31 27.78
N THR A 173 -2.66 -15.97 26.51
CA THR A 173 -1.95 -14.76 26.06
C THR A 173 -2.84 -13.84 25.22
N ASP A 174 -3.93 -14.37 24.66
CA ASP A 174 -4.87 -13.71 23.74
C ASP A 174 -4.22 -13.10 22.49
N ASN A 175 -3.03 -13.61 22.14
CA ASN A 175 -2.25 -13.28 20.95
C ASN A 175 -2.87 -13.92 19.69
N LEU A 176 -2.67 -13.27 18.53
CA LEU A 176 -3.07 -13.83 17.24
C LEU A 176 -2.20 -15.06 16.92
N GLN A 177 -2.82 -16.13 16.45
CA GLN A 177 -2.09 -17.28 15.92
C GLN A 177 -1.94 -17.14 14.40
N LEU A 178 -0.74 -17.36 13.88
CA LEU A 178 -0.47 -17.42 12.44
C LEU A 178 -0.40 -18.88 11.96
N ASP A 179 -0.77 -19.14 10.72
CA ASP A 179 -0.65 -20.44 10.07
C ASP A 179 0.71 -20.62 9.38
N ASN A 180 0.90 -21.75 8.67
CA ASN A 180 2.14 -22.05 7.95
C ASN A 180 2.41 -21.14 6.72
N ASN A 181 1.44 -20.30 6.33
CA ASN A 181 1.57 -19.28 5.29
C ASN A 181 1.71 -17.86 5.90
N TYR A 182 1.86 -17.79 7.23
CA TYR A 182 1.87 -16.58 8.05
C TYR A 182 0.58 -15.75 7.98
N GLU A 183 -0.56 -16.39 7.68
CA GLU A 183 -1.89 -15.78 7.74
C GLU A 183 -2.54 -15.98 9.11
N VAL A 184 -3.36 -15.04 9.56
CA VAL A 184 -4.08 -15.15 10.85
C VAL A 184 -5.09 -16.30 10.80
N GLN A 185 -4.99 -17.22 11.76
CA GLN A 185 -5.92 -18.35 11.92
C GLN A 185 -7.31 -17.84 12.33
N ARG A 186 -8.37 -18.43 11.75
CA ARG A 186 -9.78 -17.98 11.90
C ARG A 186 -10.70 -19.12 12.34
N ILE A 187 -11.70 -18.79 13.14
CA ILE A 187 -12.77 -19.71 13.51
C ILE A 187 -13.74 -19.87 12.31
N GLU A 188 -13.86 -21.08 11.77
CA GLU A 188 -14.69 -21.37 10.60
C GLU A 188 -16.16 -20.96 10.79
N GLY A 189 -16.78 -20.43 9.72
CA GLY A 189 -18.19 -20.07 9.71
C GLY A 189 -18.55 -18.78 10.46
N THR A 190 -17.54 -17.97 10.84
CA THR A 190 -17.73 -16.65 11.47
C THR A 190 -17.54 -15.47 10.51
N ASP A 191 -17.24 -15.72 9.22
CA ASP A 191 -16.83 -14.70 8.25
C ASP A 191 -17.98 -13.98 7.53
N ASN A 192 -17.92 -12.64 7.47
CA ASN A 192 -18.93 -11.79 6.81
C ASN A 192 -18.46 -11.31 5.43
N LEU A 193 -17.87 -12.21 4.64
CA LEU A 193 -17.31 -11.89 3.31
C LEU A 193 -18.32 -11.33 2.29
N SER A 194 -19.63 -11.43 2.56
CA SER A 194 -20.65 -10.72 1.78
C SER A 194 -20.51 -9.20 1.87
N GLU A 195 -20.07 -8.68 3.02
CA GLU A 195 -19.96 -7.23 3.23
C GLU A 195 -18.68 -6.62 2.64
N ALA A 196 -17.71 -7.46 2.26
CA ALA A 196 -16.55 -7.00 1.50
C ALA A 196 -16.97 -6.37 0.15
N GLN A 197 -18.07 -6.81 -0.46
CA GLN A 197 -18.59 -6.20 -1.70
C GLN A 197 -19.25 -4.82 -1.47
N SER A 198 -19.57 -4.48 -0.23
CA SER A 198 -20.19 -3.20 0.14
C SER A 198 -19.16 -2.08 0.12
N LEU A 199 -17.89 -2.35 0.45
CA LEU A 199 -16.80 -1.38 0.50
C LEU A 199 -16.27 -1.01 -0.90
N ILE A 200 -15.83 0.24 -1.08
CA ILE A 200 -14.90 0.57 -2.18
C ILE A 200 -13.51 0.15 -1.70
N TRP A 201 -12.94 -0.89 -2.30
CA TRP A 201 -11.53 -1.23 -2.09
C TRP A 201 -10.66 -0.25 -2.87
N THR A 202 -9.56 0.22 -2.27
CA THR A 202 -8.62 1.13 -2.93
C THR A 202 -7.24 0.49 -3.03
N LEU A 203 -6.52 0.82 -4.11
CA LEU A 203 -5.06 0.69 -4.16
C LEU A 203 -4.47 2.08 -3.95
N ASN A 204 -3.60 2.20 -2.95
CA ASN A 204 -2.98 3.46 -2.56
C ASN A 204 -1.49 3.46 -2.93
N LEU A 205 -1.01 4.53 -3.53
CA LEU A 205 0.41 4.83 -3.62
C LEU A 205 0.77 5.70 -2.41
N GLU A 206 1.53 5.14 -1.47
CA GLU A 206 1.67 5.66 -0.11
C GLU A 206 0.29 5.88 0.55
N LEU A 207 -0.10 7.13 0.80
CA LEU A 207 -1.38 7.55 1.38
C LEU A 207 -2.37 8.08 0.33
N THR A 208 -2.05 7.98 -0.98
CA THR A 208 -2.89 8.52 -2.07
C THR A 208 -3.61 7.38 -2.80
N PRO A 209 -4.95 7.28 -2.73
CA PRO A 209 -5.67 6.29 -3.54
C PRO A 209 -5.52 6.61 -5.03
N ILE A 210 -4.96 5.67 -5.78
CA ILE A 210 -4.71 5.79 -7.24
C ILE A 210 -5.74 5.01 -8.07
N TYR A 211 -6.29 3.92 -7.53
CA TYR A 211 -7.35 3.12 -8.14
C TYR A 211 -8.38 2.70 -7.09
N ALA A 212 -9.62 2.56 -7.51
CA ALA A 212 -10.59 1.70 -6.84
C ALA A 212 -10.56 0.30 -7.47
N ILE A 213 -10.62 -0.74 -6.66
CA ILE A 213 -10.56 -2.14 -7.09
C ILE A 213 -11.98 -2.71 -7.15
N GLU A 214 -12.39 -3.25 -8.30
CA GLU A 214 -13.71 -3.88 -8.46
C GLU A 214 -13.58 -5.33 -8.97
N PRO A 215 -13.69 -6.33 -8.07
CA PRO A 215 -13.75 -7.74 -8.47
C PRO A 215 -14.96 -8.07 -9.35
N LYS A 216 -14.74 -8.88 -10.39
CA LYS A 216 -15.72 -9.28 -11.42
C LYS A 216 -15.69 -10.79 -11.67
N GLY A 217 -16.82 -11.30 -12.15
CA GLY A 217 -16.99 -12.70 -12.55
C GLY A 217 -17.06 -13.69 -11.38
N PRO A 218 -17.02 -15.01 -11.67
CA PRO A 218 -17.26 -16.06 -10.65
C PRO A 218 -16.25 -16.07 -9.49
N SER A 219 -15.05 -15.55 -9.68
CA SER A 219 -13.99 -15.51 -8.67
C SER A 219 -14.03 -14.27 -7.77
N ALA A 220 -15.01 -13.37 -7.92
CA ALA A 220 -15.05 -12.09 -7.20
C ALA A 220 -14.96 -12.25 -5.67
N GLN A 221 -15.66 -13.20 -5.07
CA GLN A 221 -15.61 -13.47 -3.62
C GLN A 221 -14.21 -13.91 -3.15
N LEU A 222 -13.48 -14.67 -3.97
CA LEU A 222 -12.10 -15.08 -3.65
C LEU A 222 -11.16 -13.87 -3.68
N VAL A 223 -11.33 -12.96 -4.65
CA VAL A 223 -10.57 -11.71 -4.71
C VAL A 223 -10.90 -10.82 -3.50
N TYR A 224 -12.17 -10.66 -3.12
CA TYR A 224 -12.54 -9.94 -1.89
C TYR A 224 -11.92 -10.54 -0.62
N LYS A 225 -11.89 -11.88 -0.50
CA LYS A 225 -11.18 -12.56 0.61
C LYS A 225 -9.67 -12.25 0.59
N GLN A 226 -9.05 -12.23 -0.59
CA GLN A 226 -7.62 -11.93 -0.73
C GLN A 226 -7.29 -10.45 -0.42
N LEU A 227 -8.13 -9.51 -0.85
CA LEU A 227 -8.00 -8.09 -0.50
C LEU A 227 -8.16 -7.86 1.01
N SER A 228 -9.08 -8.60 1.66
CA SER A 228 -9.25 -8.57 3.12
C SER A 228 -8.03 -9.13 3.86
N LYS A 229 -7.42 -10.21 3.34
CA LYS A 229 -6.15 -10.77 3.86
C LYS A 229 -4.97 -9.81 3.72
N PHE A 230 -4.86 -9.12 2.57
CA PHE A 230 -3.84 -8.10 2.37
C PHE A 230 -3.99 -6.91 3.32
N LEU A 231 -5.24 -6.46 3.51
CA LEU A 231 -5.59 -5.42 4.48
C LEU A 231 -5.24 -5.82 5.92
N GLU A 232 -5.38 -7.11 6.27
CA GLU A 232 -4.94 -7.66 7.56
C GLU A 232 -3.42 -7.72 7.69
N GLY A 233 -2.70 -8.29 6.72
CA GLY A 233 -1.23 -8.40 6.79
C GLY A 233 -0.55 -7.03 6.88
N GLN A 234 -1.13 -5.99 6.28
CA GLN A 234 -0.69 -4.60 6.43
C GLN A 234 -0.94 -4.00 7.84
N ALA A 235 -1.82 -4.61 8.64
CA ALA A 235 -2.17 -4.17 9.99
C ALA A 235 -1.54 -5.03 11.10
N LEU A 236 -0.78 -6.08 10.75
CA LEU A 236 -0.02 -6.87 11.70
C LEU A 236 1.15 -6.06 12.31
N PRO A 237 1.49 -6.28 13.60
CA PRO A 237 2.63 -5.61 14.22
C PRO A 237 3.98 -5.97 13.56
N GLN A 238 4.77 -4.96 13.22
CA GLN A 238 6.18 -5.13 12.82
C GLN A 238 7.09 -5.33 14.04
N ILE A 239 6.87 -6.43 14.77
CA ILE A 239 7.71 -6.88 15.89
C ILE A 239 8.04 -8.35 15.71
N GLU A 240 9.21 -8.76 16.19
CA GLU A 240 9.68 -10.16 16.18
C GLU A 240 8.91 -11.04 17.18
N GLU A 241 8.15 -10.43 18.09
CA GLU A 241 7.30 -11.14 19.04
C GLU A 241 6.19 -11.92 18.32
N ASN A 242 6.05 -13.21 18.65
CA ASN A 242 5.05 -14.12 18.10
C ASN A 242 5.08 -14.24 16.55
N SER A 243 6.21 -13.92 15.92
CA SER A 243 6.42 -13.97 14.46
C SER A 243 5.47 -13.09 13.63
N TYR A 244 4.88 -12.05 14.22
CA TYR A 244 3.96 -11.14 13.51
C TYR A 244 4.63 -10.44 12.31
N ASN A 245 5.94 -10.19 12.40
CA ASN A 245 6.76 -9.67 11.30
C ASN A 245 6.78 -10.55 10.05
N LEU A 246 6.67 -11.89 10.16
CA LEU A 246 6.61 -12.79 9.00
C LEU A 246 5.25 -12.71 8.27
N GLY A 247 4.17 -12.47 9.02
CA GLY A 247 2.84 -12.22 8.43
C GLY A 247 2.70 -10.84 7.79
N TYR A 248 3.59 -9.90 8.13
CA TYR A 248 3.47 -8.50 7.71
C TYR A 248 3.59 -8.32 6.19
N ILE A 249 2.63 -7.58 5.61
CA ILE A 249 2.58 -7.26 4.19
C ILE A 249 2.92 -5.78 3.99
N ASP A 250 4.09 -5.49 3.43
CA ASP A 250 4.55 -4.11 3.20
C ASP A 250 3.87 -3.47 1.97
N LYS A 251 3.71 -4.23 0.88
CA LYS A 251 3.04 -3.82 -0.36
C LYS A 251 2.26 -4.98 -0.96
N VAL A 252 1.39 -4.67 -1.92
CA VAL A 252 0.71 -5.63 -2.78
C VAL A 252 0.96 -5.33 -4.26
N SER A 253 0.97 -6.37 -5.10
CA SER A 253 0.84 -6.25 -6.55
C SER A 253 -0.62 -6.44 -6.98
N VAL A 254 -1.11 -5.59 -7.88
CA VAL A 254 -2.50 -5.62 -8.38
C VAL A 254 -2.54 -5.51 -9.90
N PRO A 255 -2.75 -6.62 -10.63
CA PRO A 255 -3.09 -6.62 -12.04
C PRO A 255 -4.58 -6.37 -12.26
N GLY A 256 -4.94 -5.71 -13.36
CA GLY A 256 -6.34 -5.55 -13.75
C GLY A 256 -6.55 -4.83 -15.08
N ILE A 257 -7.80 -4.46 -15.34
CA ILE A 257 -8.23 -3.75 -16.56
C ILE A 257 -8.90 -2.43 -16.19
N LEU A 258 -8.45 -1.33 -16.79
CA LEU A 258 -9.18 -0.06 -16.77
C LEU A 258 -10.31 -0.10 -17.80
N THR A 259 -11.55 0.11 -17.35
CA THR A 259 -12.75 0.14 -18.21
C THR A 259 -13.28 1.56 -18.47
N GLY A 260 -12.53 2.59 -18.05
CA GLY A 260 -12.95 4.00 -18.11
C GLY A 260 -14.00 4.39 -17.07
N LYS A 261 -14.50 3.43 -16.29
CA LYS A 261 -15.33 3.67 -15.10
C LYS A 261 -14.50 4.40 -14.03
N THR A 262 -15.12 5.35 -13.35
CA THR A 262 -14.59 6.02 -12.16
C THR A 262 -15.54 5.84 -10.98
N VAL A 263 -15.05 6.05 -9.76
CA VAL A 263 -15.87 6.13 -8.55
C VAL A 263 -15.42 7.31 -7.69
N GLN A 264 -16.35 7.91 -6.95
CA GLN A 264 -16.06 8.93 -5.96
C GLN A 264 -15.91 8.29 -4.57
N LEU A 265 -14.82 8.64 -3.89
CA LEU A 265 -14.51 8.24 -2.52
C LEU A 265 -15.21 9.17 -1.52
N PHE A 266 -15.30 8.78 -0.25
CA PHE A 266 -15.88 9.57 0.84
C PHE A 266 -15.18 10.95 1.00
N SER A 267 -13.89 11.04 0.65
CA SER A 267 -13.12 12.30 0.60
C SER A 267 -13.58 13.26 -0.51
N GLY A 268 -14.50 12.86 -1.38
CA GLY A 268 -14.88 13.57 -2.60
C GLY A 268 -13.92 13.37 -3.78
N GLN A 269 -12.76 12.75 -3.58
CA GLN A 269 -11.81 12.41 -4.65
C GLN A 269 -12.43 11.40 -5.62
N VAL A 270 -12.25 11.61 -6.92
CA VAL A 270 -12.66 10.67 -7.96
C VAL A 270 -11.45 9.87 -8.44
N VAL A 271 -11.55 8.54 -8.42
CA VAL A 271 -10.48 7.62 -8.86
C VAL A 271 -10.97 6.69 -9.97
N PRO A 272 -10.10 6.26 -10.91
CA PRO A 272 -10.42 5.24 -11.90
C PRO A 272 -10.64 3.87 -11.24
N VAL A 273 -11.55 3.08 -11.83
CA VAL A 273 -11.87 1.71 -11.38
C VAL A 273 -11.08 0.69 -12.18
N LEU A 274 -10.42 -0.21 -11.45
CA LEU A 274 -9.62 -1.32 -11.94
C LEU A 274 -10.38 -2.63 -11.74
N GLU A 275 -10.75 -3.29 -12.84
CA GLU A 275 -11.50 -4.55 -12.78
C GLU A 275 -10.57 -5.77 -12.65
N LEU A 276 -10.85 -6.62 -11.64
CA LEU A 276 -10.11 -7.85 -11.33
C LEU A 276 -10.98 -9.08 -11.58
N TYR A 277 -10.48 -10.01 -12.39
CA TYR A 277 -11.25 -11.19 -12.82
C TYR A 277 -10.79 -12.52 -12.19
N ASN A 278 -9.62 -12.55 -11.55
CA ASN A 278 -9.01 -13.75 -10.97
C ASN A 278 -7.89 -13.36 -9.98
N LEU A 279 -7.35 -14.33 -9.25
CA LEU A 279 -6.29 -14.13 -8.24
C LEU A 279 -4.86 -14.03 -8.81
N ARG A 280 -4.60 -14.35 -10.08
CA ARG A 280 -3.22 -14.50 -10.59
C ARG A 280 -2.54 -13.13 -10.67
N GLY A 281 -1.37 -13.01 -10.04
CA GLY A 281 -0.64 -11.76 -9.92
C GLY A 281 -1.02 -10.89 -8.72
N LEU A 282 -2.04 -11.27 -7.93
CA LEU A 282 -2.27 -10.70 -6.60
C LEU A 282 -1.31 -11.34 -5.60
N TYR A 283 -0.25 -10.63 -5.23
CA TYR A 283 0.74 -11.06 -4.26
C TYR A 283 0.94 -10.00 -3.19
N GLY A 284 1.00 -10.42 -1.93
CA GLY A 284 1.46 -9.59 -0.81
C GLY A 284 2.96 -9.76 -0.63
N TRP A 285 3.68 -8.68 -0.32
CA TRP A 285 5.12 -8.69 -0.14
C TRP A 285 5.46 -8.87 1.34
N GLN A 286 5.65 -10.13 1.75
CA GLN A 286 6.21 -10.49 3.06
C GLN A 286 7.74 -10.39 3.00
N ILE A 287 8.27 -9.20 3.31
CA ILE A 287 9.70 -8.90 3.19
C ILE A 287 10.54 -9.80 4.10
N GLU A 288 10.08 -10.05 5.32
CA GLU A 288 10.80 -10.82 6.32
C GLU A 288 10.88 -12.32 5.96
N VAL A 289 9.83 -12.86 5.31
CA VAL A 289 9.85 -14.24 4.79
C VAL A 289 10.90 -14.41 3.69
N LEU A 290 11.01 -13.46 2.75
CA LEU A 290 12.09 -13.48 1.75
C LEU A 290 13.48 -13.42 2.40
N ILE A 291 13.64 -12.63 3.46
CA ILE A 291 14.92 -12.50 4.16
C ILE A 291 15.31 -13.84 4.80
N GLU A 292 14.39 -14.54 5.46
CA GLU A 292 14.64 -15.90 5.95
C GLU A 292 14.93 -16.89 4.83
N ASP A 293 14.12 -16.95 3.76
CA ASP A 293 14.34 -17.84 2.61
C ASP A 293 15.75 -17.65 2.01
N VAL A 294 16.17 -16.39 1.82
CA VAL A 294 17.50 -16.05 1.29
C VAL A 294 18.60 -16.42 2.28
N ILE A 295 18.42 -16.19 3.58
CA ILE A 295 19.40 -16.59 4.61
C ILE A 295 19.55 -18.11 4.66
N GLN A 296 18.46 -18.88 4.62
CA GLN A 296 18.52 -20.34 4.58
C GLN A 296 19.25 -20.84 3.33
N ALA A 297 19.03 -20.22 2.16
CA ALA A 297 19.78 -20.53 0.94
C ALA A 297 21.28 -20.19 1.07
N VAL A 298 21.63 -19.07 1.72
CA VAL A 298 23.02 -18.68 2.00
C VAL A 298 23.69 -19.68 2.96
N LEU A 299 23.05 -20.06 4.05
CA LEU A 299 23.58 -21.02 5.03
C LEU A 299 23.77 -22.40 4.40
N ALA A 300 22.81 -22.86 3.59
CA ALA A 300 22.91 -24.10 2.82
C ALA A 300 24.06 -24.11 1.79
N SER A 301 24.59 -22.95 1.41
CA SER A 301 25.74 -22.85 0.49
C SER A 301 27.11 -23.10 1.16
N GLY A 302 27.18 -23.27 2.48
CA GLY A 302 28.36 -23.75 3.19
C GLY A 302 29.39 -22.68 3.58
N ILE A 303 28.97 -21.58 4.18
CA ILE A 303 29.87 -20.52 4.67
C ILE A 303 30.39 -20.87 6.07
N ASP A 304 31.56 -21.52 6.14
CA ASP A 304 32.23 -21.94 7.38
C ASP A 304 32.88 -20.78 8.20
N SER A 305 32.80 -19.51 7.75
CA SER A 305 33.71 -18.44 8.20
C SER A 305 33.07 -17.15 8.73
N LEU A 306 31.75 -17.08 8.88
CA LEU A 306 31.02 -15.98 9.51
C LEU A 306 30.04 -16.55 10.53
N SER A 307 29.67 -15.78 11.56
CA SER A 307 28.54 -16.17 12.42
C SER A 307 27.21 -16.03 11.67
N GLU A 308 26.21 -16.83 12.06
CA GLU A 308 24.87 -16.76 11.48
C GLU A 308 24.27 -15.36 11.65
N ASP A 309 24.51 -14.72 12.80
CA ASP A 309 24.03 -13.37 13.14
C ASP A 309 24.62 -12.30 12.20
N GLU A 310 25.93 -12.35 11.89
CA GLU A 310 26.57 -11.43 10.94
C GLU A 310 26.00 -11.58 9.51
N VAL A 311 25.76 -12.83 9.09
CA VAL A 311 25.14 -13.13 7.78
C VAL A 311 23.70 -12.62 7.74
N ARG A 312 22.95 -12.82 8.83
CA ARG A 312 21.55 -12.41 9.02
C ARG A 312 21.39 -10.89 9.03
N GLU A 313 22.22 -10.16 9.76
CA GLU A 313 22.23 -8.70 9.79
C GLU A 313 22.59 -8.12 8.41
N ALA A 314 23.71 -8.55 7.82
CA ALA A 314 24.19 -8.00 6.55
C ALA A 314 23.23 -8.30 5.37
N THR A 315 22.72 -9.53 5.30
CA THR A 315 21.78 -9.95 4.25
C THR A 315 20.43 -9.27 4.43
N GLY A 316 19.91 -9.21 5.67
CA GLY A 316 18.66 -8.52 5.99
C GLY A 316 18.73 -7.02 5.73
N TYR A 317 19.86 -6.36 6.02
CA TYR A 317 20.06 -4.95 5.68
C TYR A 317 20.09 -4.75 4.16
N ALA A 318 20.88 -5.54 3.43
CA ALA A 318 21.02 -5.44 1.98
C ALA A 318 19.70 -5.68 1.24
N LEU A 319 18.92 -6.69 1.64
CA LEU A 319 17.61 -7.00 1.05
C LEU A 319 16.57 -5.92 1.35
N ARG A 320 16.46 -5.42 2.59
CA ARG A 320 15.52 -4.33 2.91
C ARG A 320 15.87 -3.06 2.13
N ALA A 321 17.16 -2.70 2.05
CA ALA A 321 17.61 -1.56 1.24
C ALA A 321 17.33 -1.76 -0.26
N PHE A 322 17.57 -2.95 -0.80
CA PHE A 322 17.29 -3.33 -2.20
C PHE A 322 15.80 -3.23 -2.54
N LEU A 323 14.92 -3.80 -1.72
CA LEU A 323 13.47 -3.79 -1.93
C LEU A 323 12.86 -2.40 -1.76
N GLN A 324 13.26 -1.67 -0.71
CA GLN A 324 12.85 -0.27 -0.53
C GLN A 324 13.28 0.59 -1.72
N ARG A 325 14.53 0.45 -2.18
CA ARG A 325 15.02 1.21 -3.34
C ARG A 325 14.27 0.81 -4.62
N ILE A 326 14.02 -0.47 -4.85
CA ILE A 326 13.18 -0.95 -5.96
C ILE A 326 11.79 -0.32 -5.94
N TYR A 327 11.13 -0.24 -4.78
CA TYR A 327 9.81 0.38 -4.69
C TYR A 327 9.86 1.91 -4.89
N TYR A 328 10.72 2.63 -4.17
CA TYR A 328 10.73 4.10 -4.19
C TYR A 328 11.34 4.71 -5.48
N ASP A 329 12.34 4.08 -6.10
CA ASP A 329 12.90 4.54 -7.39
C ASP A 329 11.93 4.28 -8.55
N LEU A 330 11.05 3.27 -8.45
CA LEU A 330 10.20 2.83 -9.57
C LEU A 330 8.70 3.13 -9.44
N ARG A 331 8.18 3.49 -8.26
CA ARG A 331 6.73 3.67 -8.02
C ARG A 331 6.05 4.52 -9.11
N ASN A 332 5.03 3.94 -9.74
CA ASN A 332 4.36 4.51 -10.92
C ASN A 332 2.88 4.03 -10.98
N LEU A 333 2.13 4.47 -11.99
CA LEU A 333 0.69 4.13 -12.10
C LEU A 333 0.43 2.75 -12.72
N GLY A 334 1.44 2.10 -13.30
CA GLY A 334 1.32 0.75 -13.84
C GLY A 334 0.55 0.66 -15.16
N GLN A 335 0.36 1.76 -15.90
CA GLN A 335 -0.52 1.79 -17.08
C GLN A 335 0.22 1.47 -18.38
N THR A 336 1.31 2.19 -18.67
CA THR A 336 2.13 1.94 -19.85
C THR A 336 2.86 0.61 -19.74
N SER A 337 3.25 0.01 -20.87
CA SER A 337 3.95 -1.28 -20.86
C SER A 337 5.30 -1.22 -20.12
N GLN A 338 6.00 -0.09 -20.19
CA GLN A 338 7.23 0.11 -19.43
C GLN A 338 6.97 0.18 -17.92
N GLU A 339 5.90 0.87 -17.49
CA GLU A 339 5.46 0.88 -16.08
C GLU A 339 5.04 -0.51 -15.58
N ARG A 340 4.27 -1.27 -16.39
CA ARG A 340 3.94 -2.67 -16.07
C ARG A 340 5.20 -3.53 -15.93
N ALA A 341 6.20 -3.32 -16.78
CA ALA A 341 7.48 -4.03 -16.70
C ALA A 341 8.29 -3.62 -15.47
N PHE A 342 8.34 -2.34 -15.09
CA PHE A 342 8.97 -1.89 -13.84
C PHE A 342 8.29 -2.48 -12.60
N ASN A 343 6.96 -2.44 -12.54
CA ASN A 343 6.22 -2.96 -11.39
C ASN A 343 6.29 -4.49 -11.31
N TYR A 344 6.20 -5.20 -12.43
CA TYR A 344 6.43 -6.65 -12.42
C TYR A 344 7.89 -6.99 -12.09
N ALA A 345 8.88 -6.23 -12.54
CA ALA A 345 10.28 -6.42 -12.13
C ALA A 345 10.46 -6.33 -10.61
N ALA A 346 9.78 -5.37 -9.98
CA ALA A 346 9.77 -5.21 -8.53
C ALA A 346 9.09 -6.40 -7.82
N THR A 347 7.92 -6.84 -8.29
CA THR A 347 7.21 -8.01 -7.72
C THR A 347 7.93 -9.35 -8.00
N ASN A 348 8.64 -9.47 -9.12
CA ASN A 348 9.33 -10.69 -9.51
C ASN A 348 10.77 -10.76 -8.97
N ALA A 349 11.28 -9.69 -8.34
CA ALA A 349 12.59 -9.67 -7.67
C ALA A 349 12.73 -10.82 -6.64
N PHE A 350 11.64 -11.12 -5.92
CA PHE A 350 11.50 -12.22 -4.97
C PHE A 350 11.81 -13.60 -5.59
N GLN A 351 11.44 -13.84 -6.85
CA GLN A 351 11.74 -15.11 -7.54
C GLN A 351 13.21 -15.26 -7.95
N PHE A 352 14.00 -14.19 -7.87
CA PHE A 352 15.42 -14.20 -8.22
C PHE A 352 16.34 -14.30 -6.99
N ALA A 353 15.82 -14.83 -5.86
CA ALA A 353 16.56 -15.08 -4.62
C ALA A 353 17.97 -15.66 -4.88
N ASP A 354 18.09 -16.80 -5.57
CA ASP A 354 19.39 -17.43 -5.89
C ASP A 354 20.36 -16.53 -6.68
N ALA A 355 19.81 -15.69 -7.58
CA ALA A 355 20.59 -14.76 -8.38
C ALA A 355 21.03 -13.53 -7.56
N LEU A 356 20.19 -13.09 -6.61
CA LEU A 356 20.54 -12.06 -5.63
C LEU A 356 21.59 -12.58 -4.65
N VAL A 357 21.44 -13.81 -4.13
CA VAL A 357 22.47 -14.53 -3.35
C VAL A 357 23.80 -14.51 -4.10
N THR A 358 23.82 -14.94 -5.36
CA THR A 358 25.04 -14.94 -6.19
C THR A 358 25.69 -13.55 -6.30
N VAL A 359 24.90 -12.48 -6.43
CA VAL A 359 25.40 -11.10 -6.51
C VAL A 359 25.92 -10.61 -5.15
N LEU A 360 25.14 -10.80 -4.08
CA LEU A 360 25.44 -10.36 -2.72
C LEU A 360 26.64 -11.12 -2.10
N GLN A 361 26.81 -12.40 -2.45
CA GLN A 361 27.91 -13.25 -1.99
C GLN A 361 29.26 -13.02 -2.70
N THR A 362 29.33 -12.23 -3.79
CA THR A 362 30.62 -12.01 -4.50
C THR A 362 31.60 -11.08 -3.73
N SER A 363 31.28 -10.77 -2.49
CA SER A 363 32.03 -10.02 -1.48
C SER A 363 33.24 -10.83 -0.98
N SER A 364 34.23 -11.00 -1.85
CA SER A 364 35.34 -11.96 -1.75
C SER A 364 36.41 -11.68 -0.66
N SER A 365 36.05 -11.11 0.49
CA SER A 365 37.00 -10.65 1.51
C SER A 365 36.38 -10.35 2.88
N SER A 366 36.00 -11.40 3.64
CA SER A 366 36.00 -11.46 5.13
C SER A 366 35.40 -10.32 5.97
N THR A 367 34.60 -9.44 5.35
CA THR A 367 33.96 -8.26 5.93
C THR A 367 32.70 -8.01 5.09
N ALA A 368 31.61 -7.54 5.71
CA ALA A 368 30.25 -7.71 5.18
C ALA A 368 29.81 -6.73 4.05
N GLY A 369 30.73 -6.32 3.18
CA GLY A 369 30.50 -5.43 2.03
C GLY A 369 29.66 -6.06 0.90
N SER A 370 28.39 -6.37 1.17
CA SER A 370 27.44 -6.89 0.19
C SER A 370 27.19 -5.90 -0.97
N MET A 371 27.09 -6.40 -2.20
CA MET A 371 26.93 -5.55 -3.38
C MET A 371 25.55 -4.86 -3.39
N GLN A 372 25.55 -3.53 -3.31
CA GLN A 372 24.34 -2.71 -3.27
C GLN A 372 23.82 -2.37 -4.67
N LEU A 373 22.52 -2.07 -4.79
CA LEU A 373 21.90 -1.67 -6.05
C LEU A 373 22.38 -0.27 -6.47
N ASP A 374 22.92 -0.16 -7.69
CA ASP A 374 23.43 1.07 -8.35
C ASP A 374 22.31 1.76 -9.13
N THR A 375 21.64 1.02 -10.01
CA THR A 375 20.66 1.52 -10.99
C THR A 375 19.74 0.40 -11.47
N ILE A 376 18.48 0.75 -11.74
CA ILE A 376 17.51 -0.11 -12.41
C ILE A 376 17.21 0.48 -13.78
N GLY A 377 17.33 -0.32 -14.83
CA GLY A 377 16.94 0.07 -16.19
C GLY A 377 15.95 -0.93 -16.78
N VAL A 378 14.95 -0.43 -17.53
CA VAL A 378 13.99 -1.26 -18.27
C VAL A 378 13.90 -0.71 -19.69
N GLU A 379 14.34 -1.51 -20.66
CA GLU A 379 14.39 -1.17 -22.09
C GLU A 379 13.59 -2.20 -22.91
N ARG A 380 13.06 -1.81 -24.09
CA ARG A 380 12.30 -2.75 -24.92
C ARG A 380 13.23 -3.85 -25.44
N SER A 381 12.85 -5.11 -25.22
CA SER A 381 13.68 -6.25 -25.59
C SER A 381 13.66 -6.50 -27.10
N PRO A 382 14.80 -6.84 -27.73
CA PRO A 382 14.82 -7.43 -29.06
C PRO A 382 14.41 -8.93 -29.04
N PHE A 383 14.33 -9.55 -27.86
CA PHE A 383 14.03 -10.99 -27.69
C PHE A 383 12.52 -11.24 -27.52
N CYS A 384 11.75 -10.86 -28.54
CA CYS A 384 10.30 -10.95 -28.55
C CYS A 384 9.73 -11.78 -29.70
N ARG A 385 8.54 -12.35 -29.47
CA ARG A 385 7.65 -12.80 -30.56
C ARG A 385 7.01 -11.58 -31.22
N VAL A 386 6.45 -11.74 -32.42
CA VAL A 386 5.85 -10.64 -33.19
C VAL A 386 4.73 -9.94 -32.41
N ASP A 387 3.92 -10.73 -31.68
CA ASP A 387 2.78 -10.26 -30.89
C ASP A 387 3.11 -10.12 -29.38
N SER A 388 4.41 -10.08 -29.01
CA SER A 388 4.87 -9.91 -27.62
C SER A 388 5.39 -8.50 -27.35
N ASP A 389 4.97 -7.91 -26.25
CA ASP A 389 5.45 -6.67 -25.67
C ASP A 389 6.41 -6.96 -24.51
N CYS A 390 7.66 -7.31 -24.84
CA CYS A 390 8.68 -7.68 -23.85
C CYS A 390 9.80 -6.65 -23.66
N TRP A 391 10.32 -6.64 -22.43
CA TRP A 391 11.23 -5.63 -21.89
C TRP A 391 12.37 -6.30 -21.13
N ASP A 392 13.60 -5.89 -21.41
CA ASP A 392 14.80 -6.32 -20.68
C ASP A 392 14.97 -5.46 -19.43
N VAL A 393 14.89 -6.09 -18.26
CA VAL A 393 15.21 -5.48 -16.97
C VAL A 393 16.70 -5.65 -16.70
N LYS A 394 17.41 -4.58 -16.38
CA LYS A 394 18.81 -4.56 -15.97
C LYS A 394 18.92 -4.00 -14.56
N LEU A 395 19.25 -4.87 -13.60
CA LEU A 395 19.61 -4.50 -12.23
C LEU A 395 21.14 -4.42 -12.17
N LYS A 396 21.67 -3.22 -11.96
CA LYS A 396 23.11 -2.98 -11.83
C LYS A 396 23.48 -2.83 -10.36
N PHE A 397 24.55 -3.49 -9.92
CA PHE A 397 25.02 -3.52 -8.53
C PHE A 397 26.48 -3.08 -8.44
N PHE A 398 26.86 -2.45 -7.32
CA PHE A 398 28.22 -1.99 -7.04
C PHE A 398 28.68 -2.43 -5.64
N ASP A 399 30.00 -2.45 -5.42
CA ASP A 399 30.60 -2.66 -4.12
C ASP A 399 30.77 -1.28 -3.44
N PRO A 400 30.09 -0.99 -2.31
CA PRO A 400 30.18 0.31 -1.64
C PRO A 400 31.47 0.48 -0.81
N GLU A 401 32.21 -0.60 -0.53
CA GLU A 401 33.51 -0.54 0.16
C GLU A 401 34.67 -0.39 -0.85
N ASN A 402 34.44 -0.73 -2.13
CA ASN A 402 35.47 -0.75 -3.17
C ASN A 402 34.94 -0.32 -4.56
N ASP A 403 34.97 0.99 -4.81
CA ASP A 403 34.70 1.64 -6.11
C ASP A 403 35.50 1.08 -7.31
N ARG A 404 36.55 0.27 -7.07
CA ARG A 404 37.35 -0.37 -8.13
C ARG A 404 36.91 -1.79 -8.46
N ARG A 405 35.95 -2.40 -7.74
CA ARG A 405 35.37 -3.69 -8.13
C ARG A 405 34.46 -3.46 -9.35
N ALA A 406 34.51 -4.37 -10.31
CA ALA A 406 33.56 -4.37 -11.43
C ALA A 406 32.12 -4.44 -10.90
N LYS A 407 31.24 -3.63 -11.49
CA LYS A 407 29.82 -3.59 -11.16
C LYS A 407 29.13 -4.81 -11.79
N LYS A 408 28.25 -5.49 -11.05
CA LYS A 408 27.50 -6.63 -11.59
C LYS A 408 26.24 -6.16 -12.31
N ILE A 409 25.89 -6.84 -13.39
CA ILE A 409 24.61 -6.66 -14.08
C ILE A 409 23.86 -7.98 -14.06
N LEU A 410 22.70 -7.98 -13.43
CA LEU A 410 21.68 -9.01 -13.50
C LEU A 410 20.64 -8.56 -14.53
N ARG A 411 20.42 -9.36 -15.58
CA ARG A 411 19.40 -9.10 -16.61
C ARG A 411 18.48 -10.29 -16.82
N TYR A 412 17.19 -10.00 -16.91
CA TYR A 412 16.13 -10.92 -17.33
C TYR A 412 15.13 -10.15 -18.21
N THR A 413 14.27 -10.87 -18.92
CA THR A 413 13.25 -10.30 -19.82
C THR A 413 11.86 -10.57 -19.23
N ILE A 414 10.94 -9.60 -19.31
CA ILE A 414 9.52 -9.74 -18.95
C ILE A 414 8.68 -9.55 -20.21
N ASP A 415 7.65 -10.36 -20.42
CA ASP A 415 6.56 -10.08 -21.38
C ASP A 415 5.34 -9.51 -20.63
N VAL A 416 4.87 -8.31 -21.03
CA VAL A 416 3.75 -7.59 -20.39
C VAL A 416 2.49 -7.51 -21.28
N SER A 417 2.36 -8.44 -22.25
CA SER A 417 1.24 -8.45 -23.23
C SER A 417 -0.13 -8.83 -22.64
N ASP A 418 -0.14 -9.57 -21.52
CA ASP A 418 -1.37 -9.98 -20.81
C ASP A 418 -1.47 -9.27 -19.44
N ILE A 419 -2.65 -9.33 -18.83
CA ILE A 419 -3.02 -8.77 -17.51
C ILE A 419 -2.03 -9.18 -16.41
N MET A 420 -1.53 -10.42 -16.49
CA MET A 420 -0.47 -10.95 -15.64
C MET A 420 0.79 -11.11 -16.50
N PRO A 421 1.83 -10.27 -16.31
CA PRO A 421 3.09 -10.42 -17.01
C PRO A 421 3.83 -11.71 -16.63
N VAL A 422 4.81 -12.09 -17.46
CA VAL A 422 5.60 -13.32 -17.27
C VAL A 422 7.10 -13.09 -17.49
N THR A 423 7.92 -13.64 -16.60
CA THR A 423 9.39 -13.73 -16.79
C THR A 423 9.73 -14.69 -17.94
N MET A 424 10.61 -14.25 -18.84
CA MET A 424 10.99 -14.94 -20.06
C MET A 424 12.43 -15.45 -19.98
N GLY A 425 12.56 -16.76 -19.73
CA GLY A 425 13.86 -17.45 -19.65
C GLY A 425 14.55 -17.31 -18.30
N GLN A 426 15.82 -17.72 -18.25
CA GLN A 426 16.64 -17.69 -17.04
C GLN A 426 17.45 -16.38 -16.96
N PRO A 427 17.62 -15.79 -15.75
CA PRO A 427 18.41 -14.58 -15.56
C PRO A 427 19.87 -14.78 -15.99
N ARG A 428 20.51 -13.68 -16.40
CA ARG A 428 21.91 -13.63 -16.85
C ARG A 428 22.67 -12.65 -15.98
N ILE A 429 23.78 -13.09 -15.41
CA ILE A 429 24.68 -12.28 -14.58
C ILE A 429 26.02 -12.14 -15.32
N TRP A 430 26.58 -10.93 -15.35
CA TRP A 430 27.95 -10.68 -15.80
C TRP A 430 28.55 -9.44 -15.11
N ASP A 431 29.87 -9.32 -15.19
CA ASP A 431 30.63 -8.17 -14.68
C ASP A 431 30.77 -7.08 -15.75
N ALA A 432 30.66 -5.82 -15.33
CA ALA A 432 30.84 -4.62 -16.14
C ALA A 432 31.77 -3.63 -15.43
N LEU A 433 32.75 -3.12 -16.17
CA LEU A 433 33.65 -2.06 -15.72
C LEU A 433 32.97 -0.67 -15.77
#